data_AF-A0A336N148-F1
#
_entry.id   AF-A0A336N148-F1
#
_cell.length_a   1.000
_cell.length_b   1.000
_cell.length_c   1.000
_cell.angle_alpha   90.00
_cell.angle_beta   90.00
_cell.angle_gamma   90.00
#
_symmetry.space_group_name_H-M   'P 1'
#
loop_
_entity.id
_entity.type
_entity.pdbx_description
1 polymer ?
#
loop_
_entity_poly.entity_id
_entity_poly.type
_entity_poly.pdbx_seq_one_letter_code
_entity_poly.pdbx_strand_id
1 'polypeptide(L)'
;HPEIKRRSVSLSDVQRIVQTNSKNRFTLVELDKSWKIKANQGHSMKEVTELSLEKLCLENMNFVVVHGTYFKFWNSIKSEGLKKMKRNHIHFACTDVFENNVSGFRRDAEILIYINVPAAIKDGIEFYRSENNVILSEGLNGVLEPKYFSKVIDRKRGKSLDMF
;
A
#
# COMPACT_ATOMS: atom_id res chain seq x y z
N HIS A 1 22.77 -21.70 -11.18
CA HIS A 1 24.22 -21.65 -10.93
C HIS A 1 24.46 -21.60 -9.43
N PRO A 2 25.36 -22.42 -8.85
CA PRO A 2 25.58 -22.58 -7.41
C PRO A 2 26.28 -21.40 -6.73
N GLU A 3 26.03 -20.16 -7.17
CA GLU A 3 26.74 -18.99 -6.65
C GLU A 3 25.78 -17.86 -6.26
N ILE A 4 25.00 -18.10 -5.20
CA ILE A 4 24.89 -17.04 -4.19
C ILE A 4 26.22 -17.10 -3.44
N LYS A 5 27.23 -16.41 -3.96
CA LYS A 5 28.43 -16.09 -3.22
C LYS A 5 27.98 -15.43 -1.92
N ARG A 6 28.15 -16.15 -0.79
CA ARG A 6 28.05 -15.59 0.56
C ARG A 6 29.01 -14.40 0.61
N ARG A 7 28.50 -13.20 0.35
CA ARG A 7 29.13 -11.99 0.86
C ARG A 7 29.04 -12.12 2.37
N SER A 8 30.15 -11.93 3.07
CA SER A 8 30.18 -11.82 4.53
C SER A 8 29.38 -10.59 4.93
N VAL A 9 28.05 -10.73 5.00
CA VAL A 9 27.14 -9.67 5.43
C VAL A 9 27.27 -9.58 6.94
N SER A 10 27.77 -8.45 7.44
CA SER A 10 27.85 -8.19 8.87
C SER A 10 26.51 -7.73 9.43
N LEU A 11 26.35 -7.76 10.76
CA LEU A 11 25.22 -7.11 11.43
C LEU A 11 25.15 -5.61 11.09
N SER A 12 26.30 -4.95 10.97
CA SER A 12 26.36 -3.52 10.59
C SER A 12 25.85 -3.27 9.17
N ASP A 13 26.03 -4.22 8.24
CA ASP A 13 25.42 -4.14 6.91
C ASP A 13 23.89 -4.24 6.98
N VAL A 14 23.36 -5.14 7.81
CA VAL A 14 21.91 -5.29 8.01
C VAL A 14 21.32 -4.03 8.64
N GLN A 15 21.95 -3.50 9.69
CA GLN A 15 21.55 -2.25 10.34
C GLN A 15 21.54 -1.08 9.35
N ARG A 16 22.60 -0.95 8.53
CA ARG A 16 22.70 0.07 7.49
C ARG A 16 21.60 -0.06 6.43
N ILE A 17 21.30 -1.27 5.97
CA ILE A 17 20.22 -1.52 4.99
C ILE A 17 18.86 -1.14 5.57
N VAL A 18 18.60 -1.50 6.83
CA VAL A 18 17.36 -1.15 7.53
C VAL A 18 17.23 0.37 7.67
N GLN A 19 18.29 1.06 8.09
CA GLN A 19 18.30 2.52 8.26
C GLN A 19 18.19 3.30 6.94
N THR A 20 18.79 2.79 5.86
CA THR A 20 18.86 3.50 4.57
C THR A 20 17.77 3.08 3.58
N ASN A 21 16.85 2.18 3.97
CA ASN A 21 15.78 1.76 3.08
C ASN A 21 14.73 2.87 2.93
N SER A 22 14.75 3.53 1.78
CA SER A 22 13.81 4.61 1.42
C SER A 22 12.32 4.24 1.42
N LYS A 23 11.96 2.97 1.70
CA LYS A 23 10.57 2.51 1.83
C LYS A 23 10.28 1.84 3.18
N ASN A 24 11.16 1.96 4.18
CA ASN A 24 11.05 1.31 5.48
C ASN A 24 10.61 -0.16 5.39
N ARG A 25 11.21 -0.92 4.47
CA ARG A 25 10.79 -2.30 4.18
C ARG A 25 11.05 -3.29 5.31
N PHE A 26 11.92 -2.95 6.25
CA PHE A 26 12.36 -3.85 7.30
C PHE A 26 12.40 -3.11 8.63
N THR A 27 12.08 -3.83 9.70
CA THR A 27 12.29 -3.39 11.08
C THR A 27 13.24 -4.39 11.74
N LEU A 28 14.26 -3.89 12.41
CA LEU A 28 15.27 -4.67 13.12
C LEU A 28 15.17 -4.32 14.61
N VAL A 29 14.94 -5.31 15.46
CA VAL A 29 14.82 -5.17 16.91
C VAL A 29 15.78 -6.12 17.62
N GLU A 30 16.30 -5.69 18.77
CA GLU A 30 17.06 -6.56 19.66
C GLU A 30 16.10 -7.10 20.74
N LEU A 31 15.95 -8.43 20.80
CA LEU A 31 15.11 -9.12 21.77
C LEU A 31 15.91 -10.27 22.36
N ASP A 32 15.96 -10.36 23.70
CA ASP A 32 16.65 -11.44 24.42
C ASP A 32 18.13 -11.64 24.00
N LYS A 33 18.86 -10.54 23.79
CA LYS A 33 20.26 -10.52 23.30
C LYS A 33 20.44 -11.13 21.90
N SER A 34 19.36 -11.19 21.12
CA SER A 34 19.36 -11.65 19.73
C SER A 34 18.71 -10.60 18.82
N TRP A 35 19.27 -10.41 17.64
CA TRP A 35 18.70 -9.50 16.64
C TRP A 35 17.64 -10.21 15.82
N LYS A 36 16.43 -9.64 15.76
CA LYS A 36 15.31 -10.12 14.94
C LYS A 36 14.95 -9.07 13.89
N ILE A 37 14.73 -9.51 12.65
CA ILE A 37 14.31 -8.66 11.54
C ILE A 37 12.96 -9.11 11.02
N LYS A 38 12.03 -8.17 10.82
CA LYS A 38 10.75 -8.41 10.15
C LYS A 38 10.66 -7.58 8.87
N ALA A 39 10.00 -8.12 7.84
CA ALA A 39 9.55 -7.30 6.73
C ALA A 39 8.31 -6.51 7.15
N ASN A 40 8.29 -5.22 6.87
CA ASN A 40 7.16 -4.36 7.23
C ASN A 40 6.05 -4.40 6.18
N GLN A 41 6.34 -4.88 4.97
CA GLN A 41 5.39 -4.92 3.85
C GLN A 41 5.71 -6.06 2.88
N GLY A 42 4.71 -6.44 2.07
CA GLY A 42 4.87 -7.38 0.95
C GLY A 42 4.70 -8.86 1.30
N HIS A 43 4.11 -9.17 2.45
CA HIS A 43 3.81 -10.55 2.85
C HIS A 43 2.79 -11.18 1.90
N SER A 44 3.13 -12.35 1.35
CA SER A 44 2.23 -13.20 0.56
C SER A 44 1.91 -14.53 1.25
N MET A 45 2.44 -14.73 2.47
CA MET A 45 2.19 -15.93 3.28
C MET A 45 0.93 -15.73 4.13
N LYS A 46 0.08 -16.74 4.21
CA LYS A 46 -1.19 -16.68 4.97
C LYS A 46 -1.00 -16.58 6.49
N GLU A 47 0.16 -17.00 6.99
CA GLU A 47 0.48 -17.10 8.43
C GLU A 47 1.04 -15.80 9.04
N VAL A 48 1.34 -14.78 8.22
CA VAL A 48 1.84 -13.50 8.74
C VAL A 48 0.65 -12.62 9.14
N THR A 49 0.23 -12.76 10.40
CA THR A 49 -0.85 -11.99 11.04
C THR A 49 -0.35 -10.77 11.81
N GLU A 50 0.95 -10.65 12.08
CA GLU A 50 1.52 -9.57 12.92
C GLU A 50 1.99 -8.34 12.13
N LEU A 51 1.11 -7.80 11.29
CA LEU A 51 1.21 -6.38 10.96
C LEU A 51 0.36 -5.64 11.99
N SER A 52 0.96 -4.75 12.77
CA SER A 52 0.18 -3.82 13.61
C SER A 52 -0.64 -2.95 12.65
N LEU A 53 -1.93 -3.24 12.56
CA LEU A 53 -2.88 -2.56 11.70
C LEU A 53 -3.85 -1.77 12.58
N GLU A 54 -3.81 -0.45 12.45
CA GLU A 54 -4.82 0.42 13.05
C GLU A 54 -6.07 0.37 12.16
N LYS A 55 -7.20 -0.06 12.72
CA LYS A 55 -8.48 -0.01 11.99
C LYS A 55 -8.91 1.45 11.79
N LEU A 56 -9.29 1.79 10.57
CA LEU A 56 -9.77 3.13 10.23
C LEU A 56 -11.28 3.24 10.43
N CYS A 57 -11.69 4.41 10.90
CA CYS A 57 -13.06 4.86 11.07
C CYS A 57 -13.20 6.30 10.58
N LEU A 58 -14.41 6.86 10.62
CA LEU A 58 -14.64 8.22 10.12
C LEU A 58 -13.91 9.27 10.98
N GLU A 59 -13.65 8.97 12.24
CA GLU A 59 -13.03 9.87 13.22
C GLU A 59 -11.50 9.98 13.06
N ASN A 60 -10.83 8.93 12.56
CA ASN A 60 -9.36 8.91 12.38
C ASN A 60 -8.91 9.02 10.91
N MET A 61 -9.86 9.20 9.97
CA MET A 61 -9.56 9.44 8.55
C MET A 61 -9.45 10.93 8.20
N ASN A 62 -8.32 11.52 8.59
CA ASN A 62 -8.00 12.92 8.31
C ASN A 62 -7.05 13.08 7.10
N PHE A 63 -7.10 12.13 6.16
CA PHE A 63 -6.20 12.07 5.00
C PHE A 63 -6.90 11.48 3.78
N VAL A 64 -6.35 11.76 2.59
CA VAL A 64 -6.84 11.18 1.34
C VAL A 64 -6.40 9.73 1.21
N VAL A 65 -7.23 8.91 0.55
CA VAL A 65 -6.89 7.53 0.22
C VAL A 65 -6.83 7.39 -1.30
N VAL A 66 -5.64 7.12 -1.81
CA VAL A 66 -5.35 7.22 -3.25
C VAL A 66 -4.64 5.97 -3.75
N HIS A 67 -5.14 5.41 -4.85
CA HIS A 67 -4.48 4.34 -5.59
C HIS A 67 -3.84 4.88 -6.87
N GLY A 68 -2.55 4.60 -7.07
CA GLY A 68 -1.85 4.94 -8.31
C GLY A 68 -1.74 3.73 -9.24
N THR A 69 -2.14 3.92 -10.49
CA THR A 69 -2.12 2.87 -11.53
C THR A 69 -1.63 3.42 -12.88
N TYR A 70 -1.71 2.62 -13.94
CA TYR A 70 -1.27 2.95 -15.30
C TYR A 70 -2.45 2.94 -16.27
N PHE A 71 -2.36 3.69 -17.36
CA PHE A 71 -3.44 3.79 -18.37
C PHE A 71 -3.85 2.43 -18.91
N LYS A 72 -2.89 1.52 -19.13
CA LYS A 72 -3.16 0.16 -19.63
C LYS A 72 -4.09 -0.68 -18.75
N PHE A 73 -4.23 -0.34 -17.47
CA PHE A 73 -5.11 -1.04 -16.54
C PHE A 73 -6.44 -0.31 -16.31
N TRP A 74 -6.57 0.93 -16.80
CA TRP A 74 -7.72 1.78 -16.49
C TRP A 74 -9.04 1.17 -16.91
N ASN A 75 -9.14 0.62 -18.12
CA ASN A 75 -10.39 0.06 -18.61
C ASN A 75 -10.90 -1.09 -17.72
N SER A 76 -10.02 -2.01 -17.31
CA SER A 76 -10.39 -3.11 -16.40
C SER A 76 -10.74 -2.57 -15.01
N ILE A 77 -9.99 -1.59 -14.48
CA ILE A 77 -10.31 -1.00 -13.17
C ILE A 77 -11.63 -0.23 -13.20
N LYS A 78 -11.92 0.49 -14.30
CA LYS A 78 -13.18 1.22 -14.50
C LYS A 78 -14.38 0.26 -14.52
N SER A 79 -14.24 -0.92 -15.12
CA SER A 79 -15.33 -1.91 -15.20
C SER A 79 -15.43 -2.83 -13.99
N GLU A 80 -14.31 -3.24 -13.41
CA GLU A 80 -14.25 -4.34 -12.42
C GLU A 80 -13.85 -3.88 -11.02
N GLY A 81 -13.45 -2.62 -10.85
CA GLY A 81 -12.93 -2.09 -9.59
C GLY A 81 -11.46 -2.41 -9.33
N LEU A 82 -10.98 -1.99 -8.16
CA LEU A 82 -9.63 -2.30 -7.68
C LEU A 82 -9.63 -3.66 -7.01
N LYS A 83 -8.71 -4.54 -7.41
CA LYS A 83 -8.60 -5.90 -6.88
C LYS A 83 -7.33 -6.07 -6.05
N LYS A 84 -7.38 -6.89 -4.99
CA LYS A 84 -6.17 -7.28 -4.23
C LYS A 84 -5.20 -8.13 -5.05
N MET A 85 -5.66 -8.69 -6.17
CA MET A 85 -4.89 -9.56 -7.06
C MET A 85 -4.30 -10.74 -6.26
N LYS A 86 -2.99 -10.97 -6.35
CA LYS A 86 -2.29 -12.02 -5.59
C LYS A 86 -1.91 -11.60 -4.15
N ARG A 87 -2.25 -10.39 -3.72
CA ARG A 87 -1.92 -9.88 -2.39
C ARG A 87 -3.09 -10.09 -1.43
N ASN A 88 -2.83 -9.95 -0.13
CA ASN A 88 -3.86 -10.01 0.90
C ASN A 88 -4.78 -8.78 0.89
N HIS A 89 -4.25 -7.62 0.48
CA HIS A 89 -4.97 -6.33 0.51
C HIS A 89 -4.74 -5.51 -0.76
N ILE A 90 -5.72 -4.69 -1.11
CA ILE A 90 -5.55 -3.52 -1.97
C ILE A 90 -4.74 -2.48 -1.18
N HIS A 91 -3.74 -1.86 -1.82
CA HIS A 91 -2.85 -0.89 -1.20
C HIS A 91 -3.14 0.52 -1.73
N PHE A 92 -3.15 1.48 -0.81
CA PHE A 92 -3.38 2.90 -1.10
C PHE A 92 -2.35 3.77 -0.37
N ALA A 93 -2.09 4.95 -0.92
CA ALA A 93 -1.39 6.03 -0.25
C ALA A 93 -2.36 6.81 0.65
N CYS A 94 -1.85 7.31 1.77
CA CYS A 94 -2.52 8.31 2.61
C CYS A 94 -2.26 9.76 2.16
N THR A 95 -1.66 9.97 0.98
CA THR A 95 -1.30 11.28 0.44
C THR A 95 -1.23 11.23 -1.09
N ASP A 96 -1.56 12.35 -1.74
CA ASP A 96 -1.29 12.61 -3.15
C ASP A 96 -0.06 13.51 -3.37
N VAL A 97 0.62 13.91 -2.30
CA VAL A 97 1.90 14.63 -2.35
C VAL A 97 3.05 13.65 -2.57
N PHE A 98 3.70 13.75 -3.72
CA PHE A 98 4.69 12.76 -4.19
C PHE A 98 6.02 12.78 -3.41
N GLU A 99 6.45 13.95 -2.94
CA GLU A 99 7.72 14.11 -2.22
C GLU A 99 7.76 13.32 -0.92
N ASN A 100 6.60 13.11 -0.30
CA ASN A 100 6.42 12.37 0.95
C ASN A 100 5.80 10.98 0.74
N ASN A 101 5.60 10.54 -0.51
CA ASN A 101 4.92 9.27 -0.80
C ASN A 101 5.91 8.11 -0.75
N VAL A 102 6.27 7.71 0.46
CA VAL A 102 7.23 6.65 0.76
C VAL A 102 6.69 5.26 0.33
N SER A 103 5.36 5.07 0.29
CA SER A 103 4.82 3.72 0.40
C SER A 103 3.53 3.39 -0.37
N GLY A 104 2.78 4.34 -0.93
CA GLY A 104 1.42 4.06 -1.41
C GLY A 104 1.26 3.70 -2.89
N PHE A 105 1.94 4.41 -3.79
CA PHE A 105 1.92 4.09 -5.23
C PHE A 105 3.24 4.41 -5.92
N ARG A 106 3.47 3.86 -7.11
CA ARG A 106 4.75 4.02 -7.82
C ARG A 106 4.94 5.46 -8.31
N ARG A 107 6.19 5.96 -8.28
CA ARG A 107 6.57 7.32 -8.72
C ARG A 107 6.24 7.60 -10.19
N ASP A 108 6.02 6.57 -10.99
CA ASP A 108 5.68 6.61 -12.41
C ASP A 108 4.21 6.25 -12.69
N ALA A 109 3.35 6.15 -11.65
CA ALA A 109 1.91 5.94 -11.83
C ALA A 109 1.29 7.06 -12.69
N GLU A 110 0.49 6.70 -13.69
CA GLU A 110 -0.06 7.65 -14.67
C GLU A 110 -1.46 8.13 -14.28
N ILE A 111 -2.17 7.33 -13.49
CA ILE A 111 -3.53 7.61 -13.03
C ILE A 111 -3.56 7.56 -11.51
N LEU A 112 -4.25 8.53 -10.90
CA LEU A 112 -4.60 8.49 -9.48
C LEU A 112 -6.10 8.32 -9.32
N ILE A 113 -6.50 7.34 -8.50
CA ILE A 113 -7.89 7.01 -8.16
C ILE A 113 -8.08 7.34 -6.68
N TYR A 114 -8.92 8.33 -6.39
CA TYR A 114 -9.28 8.74 -5.04
C TYR A 114 -10.49 7.93 -4.57
N ILE A 115 -10.44 7.47 -3.33
CA ILE A 115 -11.46 6.59 -2.76
C ILE A 115 -12.38 7.39 -1.84
N ASN A 116 -13.70 7.24 -2.03
CA ASN A 116 -14.73 7.62 -1.08
C ASN A 116 -14.80 6.57 0.05
N VAL A 117 -13.82 6.61 0.94
CA VAL A 117 -13.75 5.67 2.06
C VAL A 117 -14.94 5.77 3.01
N PRO A 118 -15.51 6.98 3.30
CA PRO A 118 -16.73 7.05 4.11
C PRO A 118 -17.91 6.23 3.54
N ALA A 119 -18.12 6.28 2.22
CA ALA A 119 -19.13 5.45 1.57
C ALA A 119 -18.80 3.96 1.67
N ALA A 120 -17.54 3.58 1.47
CA ALA A 120 -17.10 2.19 1.57
C ALA A 120 -17.25 1.62 3.00
N ILE A 121 -16.87 2.37 4.03
CA ILE A 121 -17.04 1.98 5.44
C ILE A 121 -18.52 1.81 5.78
N LYS A 122 -19.38 2.72 5.31
CA LYS A 122 -20.83 2.63 5.53
C LYS A 122 -21.43 1.34 4.93
N ASP A 123 -20.87 0.87 3.83
CA ASP A 123 -21.24 -0.39 3.17
C ASP A 123 -20.52 -1.62 3.78
N GLY A 124 -19.80 -1.46 4.89
CA GLY A 124 -19.15 -2.54 5.62
C GLY A 124 -17.75 -2.91 5.14
N ILE A 125 -17.12 -2.11 4.28
CA ILE A 125 -15.75 -2.35 3.81
C ILE A 125 -14.76 -1.80 4.83
N GLU A 126 -13.89 -2.66 5.34
CA GLU A 126 -12.89 -2.28 6.33
C GLU A 126 -11.62 -1.74 5.68
N PHE A 127 -11.04 -0.73 6.33
CA PHE A 127 -9.76 -0.14 5.98
C PHE A 127 -8.85 -0.12 7.20
N TYR A 128 -7.56 -0.25 6.95
CA TYR A 128 -6.53 -0.27 7.98
C TYR A 128 -5.34 0.60 7.59
N ARG A 129 -4.66 1.15 8.58
CA ARG A 129 -3.38 1.84 8.43
C ARG A 129 -2.27 0.99 9.04
N SER A 130 -1.25 0.72 8.24
CA SER A 130 -0.01 0.10 8.72
C SER A 130 0.90 1.11 9.43
N GLU A 131 1.88 0.60 10.19
CA GLU A 131 2.94 1.40 10.84
C GLU A 131 3.66 2.36 9.87
N ASN A 132 3.71 2.04 8.57
CA ASN A 132 4.35 2.87 7.53
C ASN A 132 3.36 3.71 6.71
N ASN A 133 2.19 4.01 7.28
CA ASN A 133 1.16 4.87 6.69
C ASN A 133 0.57 4.37 5.36
N VAL A 134 0.79 3.10 5.00
CA VAL A 134 0.05 2.47 3.90
C VAL A 134 -1.33 2.13 4.37
N ILE A 135 -2.31 2.50 3.56
CA ILE A 135 -3.70 2.15 3.78
C ILE A 135 -4.01 0.86 3.04
N LEU A 136 -4.70 -0.04 3.73
CA LEU A 136 -4.97 -1.41 3.29
C LEU A 136 -6.46 -1.68 3.38
N SER A 137 -7.02 -2.36 2.39
CA SER A 137 -8.37 -2.91 2.47
C SER A 137 -8.40 -4.25 1.76
N GLU A 138 -9.12 -5.22 2.31
CA GLU A 138 -9.42 -6.46 1.59
C GLU A 138 -10.40 -6.24 0.44
N GLY A 139 -11.17 -5.14 0.47
CA GLY A 139 -12.37 -4.99 -0.34
C GLY A 139 -13.45 -6.02 0.04
N LEU A 140 -14.59 -5.96 -0.65
CA LEU A 140 -15.60 -6.99 -0.55
C LEU A 140 -15.24 -8.11 -1.54
N ASN A 141 -15.05 -9.33 -1.06
CA ASN A 141 -14.60 -10.47 -1.88
C ASN A 141 -13.31 -10.19 -2.68
N GLY A 142 -12.39 -9.37 -2.13
CA GLY A 142 -11.14 -9.02 -2.79
C GLY A 142 -11.22 -7.82 -3.75
N VAL A 143 -12.37 -7.14 -3.83
CA VAL A 143 -12.66 -6.07 -4.79
C VAL A 143 -13.18 -4.82 -4.08
N LEU A 144 -12.69 -3.65 -4.48
CA LEU A 144 -13.28 -2.35 -4.19
C LEU A 144 -13.94 -1.81 -5.46
N GLU A 145 -15.26 -1.76 -5.47
CA GLU A 145 -16.05 -1.42 -6.66
C GLU A 145 -15.85 0.04 -7.11
N PRO A 146 -16.01 0.32 -8.43
CA PRO A 146 -15.86 1.68 -8.98
C PRO A 146 -16.79 2.73 -8.36
N LYS A 147 -17.94 2.33 -7.78
CA LYS A 147 -18.87 3.23 -7.09
C LYS A 147 -18.24 3.95 -5.89
N TYR A 148 -17.13 3.44 -5.36
CA TYR A 148 -16.36 4.06 -4.29
C TYR A 148 -15.25 4.98 -4.80
N PHE A 149 -15.13 5.22 -6.11
CA PHE A 149 -14.16 6.17 -6.64
C PHE A 149 -14.76 7.57 -6.57
N SER A 150 -14.15 8.47 -5.79
CA SER A 150 -14.61 9.87 -5.69
C SER A 150 -14.10 10.72 -6.86
N LYS A 151 -12.90 10.42 -7.35
CA LYS A 151 -12.27 11.13 -8.47
C LYS A 151 -11.19 10.26 -9.11
N VAL A 152 -11.04 10.34 -10.42
CA VAL A 152 -9.91 9.76 -11.14
C VAL A 152 -9.22 10.84 -11.98
N ILE A 153 -7.89 10.90 -11.93
CA ILE A 153 -7.11 11.91 -12.65
C ILE A 153 -5.98 11.30 -13.48
N ASP A 154 -5.77 11.84 -14.68
CA ASP A 154 -4.50 11.76 -15.41
C ASP A 154 -3.47 12.59 -14.65
N ARG A 155 -2.46 11.92 -14.10
CA ARG A 155 -1.43 12.56 -13.26
C ARG A 155 -0.66 13.64 -14.01
N LYS A 156 -0.29 13.38 -15.28
CA LYS A 156 0.55 14.31 -16.03
C LYS A 156 -0.24 15.53 -16.48
N ARG A 157 -1.49 15.34 -16.85
CA ARG A 157 -2.32 16.41 -17.41
C ARG A 157 -3.16 17.12 -16.34
N GLY A 158 -3.28 16.57 -15.14
CA GLY A 158 -4.17 17.08 -14.08
C GLY A 158 -5.65 17.01 -14.44
N LYS A 159 -6.01 16.31 -15.53
CA LYS A 159 -7.38 16.22 -16.05
C LYS A 159 -8.12 15.07 -15.40
N SER A 160 -9.37 15.31 -15.00
CA SER A 160 -10.26 14.23 -14.57
C SER A 160 -10.51 13.26 -15.72
N LEU A 161 -10.50 11.97 -15.41
CA LEU A 161 -10.92 10.91 -16.32
C LEU A 161 -12.40 10.60 -16.10
N ASP A 162 -13.08 10.27 -17.18
CA ASP A 162 -14.50 9.94 -17.13
C ASP A 162 -14.72 8.59 -16.41
N MET A 163 -15.50 8.64 -15.33
CA MET A 163 -15.75 7.50 -14.47
C MET A 163 -16.91 6.65 -14.96
N PHE A 164 -17.83 7.19 -15.78
CA PHE A 164 -18.96 6.45 -16.36
C PHE A 164 -19.34 7.04 -17.71
#